data_AF-A0AAV5EB38-F1
#
_entry.id   AF-A0AAV5EB38-F1
#
_cell.length_a   1.000
_cell.length_b   1.000
_cell.length_c   1.000
_cell.angle_alpha   90.00
_cell.angle_beta   90.00
_cell.angle_gamma   90.00
#
_symmetry.space_group_name_H-M   'P 1'
#
loop_
_entity.id
_entity.type
_entity.pdbx_description
1 polymer ?
#
loop_
_entity_poly.entity_id
_entity_poly.type
_entity_poly.pdbx_seq_one_letter_code
_entity_poly.pdbx_strand_id
1 'polypeptide(L)'
;MADRFFPNDFLDFVAEVPEGEGGVDRPAGLRGLLSLPYSKLSDRFLHAALRLKDKACLAPLSGLVVEETWVKAGRQVTDYTLYTGALGTAMLLFKSFQVTRNQGDLTLAADIVRACNQASQGLP
;
A
#
# COMPACT_ATOMS: atom_id res chain seq x y z
N MET A 1 12.07 -28.60 -3.70
CA MET A 1 10.87 -27.74 -3.85
C MET A 1 10.49 -27.73 -5.32
N ALA A 2 9.23 -27.50 -5.68
CA ALA A 2 8.85 -27.25 -7.07
C ALA A 2 8.81 -25.73 -7.30
N ASP A 3 9.33 -25.27 -8.42
CA ASP A 3 9.49 -23.84 -8.72
C ASP A 3 8.15 -23.20 -9.09
N ARG A 4 7.39 -22.82 -8.06
CA ARG A 4 6.07 -22.18 -8.18
C ARG A 4 6.18 -20.68 -8.45
N PHE A 5 6.80 -20.30 -9.58
CA PHE A 5 6.73 -18.95 -10.13
C PHE A 5 5.74 -18.89 -11.30
N PHE A 6 5.19 -17.71 -11.56
CA PHE A 6 4.50 -17.45 -12.83
C PHE A 6 5.54 -17.16 -13.91
N PRO A 7 5.45 -17.77 -15.11
CA PRO A 7 6.38 -17.47 -16.19
C PRO A 7 6.32 -15.98 -16.55
N ASN A 8 7.47 -15.39 -16.82
CA ASN A 8 7.59 -13.96 -17.09
C ASN A 8 7.36 -13.66 -18.58
N ASP A 9 6.10 -13.63 -19.00
CA ASP A 9 5.69 -13.28 -20.37
C ASP A 9 5.56 -11.75 -20.61
N PHE A 10 6.28 -10.93 -19.83
CA PHE A 10 6.36 -9.49 -20.05
C PHE A 10 7.31 -9.15 -21.21
N LEU A 11 7.10 -7.98 -21.82
CA LEU A 11 7.95 -7.47 -22.89
C LEU A 11 9.26 -6.92 -22.30
N ASP A 12 10.36 -7.05 -23.05
CA ASP A 12 11.61 -6.37 -22.73
C ASP A 12 11.44 -4.85 -22.64
N PHE A 13 12.25 -4.22 -21.79
CA PHE A 13 12.18 -2.78 -21.57
C PHE A 13 12.65 -1.99 -22.81
N VAL A 14 11.74 -1.21 -23.39
CA VAL A 14 12.04 -0.20 -24.41
C VAL A 14 11.98 1.18 -23.75
N ALA A 15 13.02 1.99 -23.94
CA ALA A 15 13.10 3.32 -23.34
C ALA A 15 12.02 4.26 -23.90
N GLU A 16 11.46 5.12 -23.04
CA GLU A 16 10.45 6.12 -23.43
C GLU A 16 11.02 7.14 -24.41
N VAL A 17 10.49 7.17 -25.63
CA VAL A 17 10.77 8.21 -26.64
C VAL A 17 9.73 9.33 -26.49
N PRO A 18 10.12 10.63 -26.51
CA PRO A 18 9.16 11.73 -26.43
C PRO A 18 8.14 11.69 -27.57
N GLU A 19 6.86 11.78 -27.19
CA GLU A 19 5.62 11.57 -27.94
C GLU A 19 5.70 11.44 -29.48
N GLY A 20 5.46 10.22 -29.97
CA GLY A 20 4.91 9.95 -31.30
C GLY A 20 3.47 9.44 -31.20
N GLU A 21 2.56 9.92 -32.05
CA GLU A 21 1.13 9.59 -31.99
C GLU A 21 0.80 8.14 -32.43
N GLY A 22 0.98 7.18 -31.52
CA GLY A 22 0.70 5.75 -31.74
C GLY A 22 -0.78 5.38 -31.58
N GLY A 23 -1.64 5.81 -32.51
CA GLY A 23 -3.08 5.50 -32.51
C GLY A 23 -3.45 4.10 -33.00
N VAL A 24 -3.14 3.04 -32.23
CA VAL A 24 -3.55 1.65 -32.49
C VAL A 24 -4.11 1.02 -31.20
N ASP A 25 -5.03 0.04 -31.32
CA ASP A 25 -5.79 -0.60 -30.24
C ASP A 25 -5.05 -0.70 -28.90
N ARG A 26 -5.46 0.17 -27.95
CA ARG A 26 -4.83 0.27 -26.64
C ARG A 26 -5.16 -0.99 -25.82
N PRO A 27 -4.20 -1.91 -25.58
CA PRO A 27 -4.53 -3.26 -25.14
C PRO A 27 -5.03 -3.28 -23.70
N ALA A 28 -6.14 -3.97 -23.46
CA ALA A 28 -6.74 -4.08 -22.12
C ALA A 28 -5.81 -4.80 -21.12
N GLY A 29 -5.92 -4.45 -19.84
CA GLY A 29 -5.15 -5.08 -18.77
C GLY A 29 -3.70 -4.59 -18.68
N LEU A 30 -2.79 -5.50 -18.29
CA LEU A 30 -1.40 -5.16 -17.92
C LEU A 30 -0.61 -4.52 -19.07
N ARG A 31 -0.80 -4.96 -20.32
CA ARG A 31 -0.09 -4.40 -21.49
C ARG A 31 -0.40 -2.92 -21.70
N GLY A 32 -1.64 -2.49 -21.48
CA GLY A 32 -2.06 -1.08 -21.52
C GLY A 32 -1.73 -0.27 -20.26
N LEU A 33 -1.09 -0.88 -19.25
CA LEU A 33 -0.41 -0.16 -18.17
C LEU A 33 1.08 0.00 -18.50
N LEU A 34 1.74 -1.05 -19.01
CA LEU A 34 3.14 -1.02 -19.43
C LEU A 34 3.40 -0.08 -20.61
N SER A 35 2.38 0.21 -21.43
CA SER A 35 2.45 1.18 -22.53
C SER A 35 2.13 2.63 -22.13
N LEU A 36 2.17 2.98 -20.84
CA LEU A 36 1.98 4.35 -20.35
C LEU A 36 3.32 4.99 -19.99
N PRO A 37 3.53 6.28 -20.30
CA PRO A 37 4.71 6.99 -19.85
C PRO A 37 4.72 7.11 -18.32
N TYR A 38 5.92 7.13 -17.73
CA TYR A 38 6.15 6.96 -16.30
C TYR A 38 5.24 7.81 -15.40
N SER A 39 4.96 9.07 -15.75
CA SER A 39 4.07 9.96 -14.97
C SER A 39 2.63 9.45 -14.88
N LYS A 40 2.02 9.10 -16.02
CA LYS A 40 0.64 8.57 -16.09
C LYS A 40 0.54 7.19 -15.45
N LEU A 41 1.64 6.44 -15.43
CA LEU A 41 1.79 5.15 -14.74
C LEU A 41 1.95 5.32 -13.22
N SER A 42 2.81 6.24 -12.76
CA SER A 42 3.06 6.50 -11.35
C SER A 42 1.83 7.06 -10.65
N ASP A 43 1.08 7.95 -11.31
CA ASP A 43 -0.17 8.49 -10.77
C ASP A 43 -1.23 7.39 -10.59
N ARG A 44 -1.32 6.45 -11.54
CA ARG A 44 -2.23 5.30 -11.43
C ARG A 44 -1.82 4.37 -10.30
N PHE A 45 -0.53 4.08 -10.14
CA PHE A 45 -0.04 3.30 -8.99
C PHE A 45 -0.20 4.04 -7.67
N LEU A 46 -0.07 5.36 -7.62
CA LEU A 46 -0.33 6.17 -6.43
C LEU A 46 -1.82 6.12 -6.04
N HIS A 47 -2.74 6.27 -7.00
CA HIS A 47 -4.18 6.12 -6.74
C HIS A 47 -4.56 4.69 -6.34
N ALA A 48 -3.91 3.67 -6.92
CA ALA A 48 -4.10 2.28 -6.52
C ALA A 48 -3.53 1.99 -5.12
N ALA A 49 -2.36 2.54 -4.80
CA ALA A 49 -1.70 2.42 -3.48
C ALA A 49 -2.47 3.17 -2.40
N LEU A 50 -3.05 4.35 -2.70
CA LEU A 50 -3.99 5.01 -1.80
C LEU A 50 -5.25 4.16 -1.62
N ARG A 51 -5.86 3.63 -2.69
CA ARG A 51 -6.99 2.70 -2.57
C ARG A 51 -6.65 1.38 -1.85
N LEU A 52 -5.38 0.99 -1.79
CA LEU A 52 -4.90 -0.18 -1.03
C LEU A 52 -4.57 0.18 0.43
N LYS A 53 -4.00 1.36 0.71
CA LYS A 53 -3.94 1.94 2.07
C LYS A 53 -5.34 2.01 2.63
N ASP A 54 -6.25 2.65 1.89
CA ASP A 54 -7.66 2.77 2.20
C ASP A 54 -8.27 1.38 2.45
N LYS A 55 -8.17 0.41 1.53
CA LYS A 55 -8.73 -0.94 1.77
C LYS A 55 -8.09 -1.69 2.95
N ALA A 56 -6.78 -1.61 3.15
CA ALA A 56 -6.12 -2.17 4.33
C ALA A 56 -6.50 -1.43 5.63
N CYS A 57 -7.00 -0.19 5.51
CA CYS A 57 -7.55 0.64 6.59
C CYS A 57 -9.10 0.68 6.61
N LEU A 58 -9.82 -0.03 5.72
CA LEU A 58 -11.29 0.08 5.48
C LEU A 58 -11.96 -1.22 4.95
N ALA A 59 -11.39 -2.40 5.16
CA ALA A 59 -12.17 -3.63 5.24
C ALA A 59 -13.05 -3.67 6.52
N PRO A 60 -14.30 -4.17 6.48
CA PRO A 60 -15.12 -4.44 5.31
C PRO A 60 -15.97 -3.21 4.93
N LEU A 61 -16.02 -2.89 3.63
CA LEU A 61 -17.08 -2.09 2.97
C LEU A 61 -17.57 -0.86 3.77
N SER A 62 -16.80 0.24 3.65
CA SER A 62 -16.94 1.54 4.34
C SER A 62 -16.34 1.57 5.76
N GLY A 63 -15.72 2.68 6.14
CA GLY A 63 -15.29 3.03 7.50
C GLY A 63 -14.22 2.19 8.22
N LEU A 64 -14.01 0.91 7.89
CA LEU A 64 -13.89 -0.06 8.99
C LEU A 64 -12.55 -0.66 9.47
N VAL A 65 -11.30 -0.48 8.99
CA VAL A 65 -10.11 -1.10 9.70
C VAL A 65 -9.41 -0.17 10.68
N VAL A 66 -9.56 1.16 10.53
CA VAL A 66 -9.42 2.06 11.69
C VAL A 66 -10.39 1.61 12.79
N GLU A 67 -11.56 1.06 12.44
CA GLU A 67 -12.38 0.37 13.44
C GLU A 67 -11.91 -1.07 13.73
N GLU A 68 -11.59 -1.95 12.78
CA GLU A 68 -11.41 -3.39 13.04
C GLU A 68 -10.09 -3.68 13.76
N THR A 69 -8.95 -3.13 13.29
CA THR A 69 -7.64 -3.36 13.93
C THR A 69 -7.34 -2.44 15.12
N TRP A 70 -8.19 -1.46 15.42
CA TRP A 70 -7.93 -0.49 16.49
C TRP A 70 -9.11 -0.28 17.45
N VAL A 71 -10.36 -0.36 17.00
CA VAL A 71 -11.58 -0.23 17.84
C VAL A 71 -12.19 -1.60 18.21
N LYS A 72 -12.38 -2.54 17.26
CA LYS A 72 -12.92 -3.89 17.49
C LYS A 72 -11.88 -4.85 18.04
N ALA A 73 -10.63 -4.74 17.61
CA ALA A 73 -9.47 -5.30 18.31
C ALA A 73 -9.18 -4.58 19.65
N GLY A 74 -9.99 -3.60 20.08
CA GLY A 74 -9.97 -3.04 21.43
C GLY A 74 -8.65 -2.35 21.83
N ARG A 75 -7.90 -1.78 20.86
CA ARG A 75 -6.51 -1.32 21.01
C ARG A 75 -5.51 -2.40 21.48
N GLN A 76 -5.89 -3.68 21.47
CA GLN A 76 -5.08 -4.77 22.01
C GLN A 76 -4.15 -5.33 20.93
N VAL A 77 -2.95 -4.75 20.84
CA VAL A 77 -1.91 -5.15 19.89
C VAL A 77 -1.36 -6.53 20.26
N THR A 78 -1.90 -7.59 19.63
CA THR A 78 -1.39 -8.97 19.78
C THR A 78 0.01 -9.11 19.20
N ASP A 79 0.23 -8.51 18.03
CA ASP A 79 1.48 -8.54 17.29
C ASP A 79 1.97 -7.11 17.07
N TYR A 80 3.02 -6.73 17.79
CA TYR A 80 3.74 -5.45 17.60
C TYR A 80 4.89 -5.56 16.59
N THR A 81 5.02 -6.69 15.87
CA THR A 81 6.10 -6.91 14.91
C THR A 81 5.92 -6.04 13.65
N LEU A 82 7.01 -5.81 12.92
CA LEU A 82 6.98 -5.10 11.64
C LEU A 82 6.48 -5.97 10.47
N TYR A 83 6.65 -7.30 10.56
CA TYR A 83 6.42 -8.23 9.45
C TYR A 83 4.95 -8.66 9.31
N THR A 84 4.27 -8.92 10.43
CA THR A 84 2.83 -9.31 10.47
C THR A 84 1.99 -8.40 11.36
N GLY A 85 2.62 -7.63 12.26
CA GLY A 85 1.96 -6.86 13.30
C GLY A 85 1.63 -5.41 12.92
N ALA A 86 1.02 -4.70 13.88
CA ALA A 86 0.54 -3.34 13.71
C ALA A 86 1.64 -2.32 13.35
N LEU A 87 2.90 -2.61 13.70
CA LEU A 87 4.04 -1.74 13.38
C LEU A 87 4.34 -1.72 11.87
N GLY A 88 4.02 -2.80 11.15
CA GLY A 88 4.02 -2.81 9.67
C GLY A 88 3.00 -1.82 9.09
N THR A 89 1.79 -1.77 9.66
CA THR A 89 0.75 -0.78 9.29
C THR A 89 1.20 0.65 9.60
N ALA A 90 1.84 0.89 10.74
CA ALA A 90 2.41 2.20 11.07
C ALA A 90 3.52 2.62 10.07
N MET A 91 4.36 1.69 9.62
CA MET A 91 5.38 1.96 8.60
C MET A 91 4.75 2.28 7.23
N LEU A 92 3.64 1.62 6.88
CA LEU A 92 2.88 1.91 5.66
C LEU A 92 2.26 3.31 5.69
N LEU A 93 1.66 3.72 6.83
CA LEU A 93 1.14 5.08 7.04
C LEU A 93 2.26 6.14 7.03
N PHE A 94 3.42 5.84 7.61
CA PHE A 94 4.58 6.72 7.52
C PHE A 94 5.09 6.86 6.07
N LYS A 95 5.00 5.79 5.26
CA LYS A 95 5.29 5.84 3.82
C LYS A 95 4.25 6.64 3.04
N SER A 96 2.96 6.54 3.33
CA SER A 96 1.97 7.43 2.69
C SER A 96 2.15 8.88 3.10
N PHE A 97 2.55 9.17 4.35
CA PHE A 97 2.96 10.53 4.76
C PHE A 97 4.18 11.04 3.98
N GLN A 98 5.22 10.24 3.74
CA GLN A 98 6.39 10.67 2.96
C GLN A 98 6.01 11.13 1.55
N VAL A 99 5.04 10.47 0.90
CA VAL A 99 4.58 10.77 -0.46
C VAL A 99 3.53 11.89 -0.49
N THR A 100 2.52 11.85 0.39
CA THR A 100 1.35 12.75 0.35
C THR A 100 1.46 13.98 1.27
N ARG A 101 2.39 13.96 2.23
CA ARG A 101 2.52 14.94 3.33
C ARG A 101 1.27 15.09 4.22
N ASN A 102 0.32 14.15 4.16
CA ASN A 102 -0.88 14.17 4.98
C ASN A 102 -0.58 13.93 6.48
N GLN A 103 -0.74 14.97 7.29
CA GLN A 103 -0.49 14.91 8.74
C GLN A 103 -1.39 13.91 9.48
N GLY A 104 -2.57 13.57 8.94
CA GLY A 104 -3.46 12.56 9.53
C GLY A 104 -2.89 11.14 9.48
N ASP A 105 -2.16 10.79 8.42
CA ASP A 105 -1.46 9.49 8.34
C ASP A 105 -0.31 9.45 9.37
N LEU A 106 0.34 10.59 9.64
CA LEU A 106 1.43 10.69 10.62
C LEU A 106 0.93 10.58 12.07
N THR A 107 -0.19 11.21 12.43
CA THR A 107 -0.75 11.09 13.79
C THR A 107 -1.23 9.67 14.08
N LEU A 108 -1.89 9.02 13.12
CA LEU A 108 -2.29 7.61 13.23
C LEU A 108 -1.07 6.68 13.37
N ALA A 109 -0.01 6.89 12.58
CA ALA A 109 1.23 6.12 12.71
C ALA A 109 1.87 6.29 14.11
N ALA A 110 1.89 7.52 14.65
CA ALA A 110 2.44 7.81 15.96
C ALA A 110 1.63 7.15 17.10
N ASP A 111 0.31 7.13 17.00
CA ASP A 111 -0.53 6.45 17.99
C ASP A 111 -0.40 4.92 17.92
N ILE A 112 -0.28 4.33 16.73
CA ILE A 112 0.01 2.88 16.59
C ILE A 112 1.35 2.53 17.24
N VAL A 113 2.41 3.31 17.00
CA VAL A 113 3.71 3.12 17.65
C VAL A 113 3.60 3.28 19.18
N ARG A 114 2.78 4.22 19.68
CA ARG A 114 2.53 4.39 21.12
C ARG A 114 1.90 3.15 21.74
N ALA A 115 0.89 2.55 21.12
CA ALA A 115 0.28 1.31 21.63
C ALA A 115 1.21 0.10 21.49
N CYS A 116 1.99 -0.01 20.41
CA CYS A 116 3.02 -1.06 20.28
C CYS A 116 4.05 -0.98 21.41
N ASN A 117 4.50 0.24 21.78
CA ASN A 117 5.38 0.45 22.92
C ASN A 117 4.71 0.09 24.26
N GLN A 118 3.45 0.45 24.45
CA GLN A 118 2.69 0.07 25.65
C GLN A 118 2.49 -1.45 25.77
N ALA A 119 2.20 -2.14 24.66
CA ALA A 119 2.09 -3.59 24.62
C ALA A 119 3.44 -4.27 24.93
N SER A 120 4.55 -3.75 24.38
CA SER A 120 5.91 -4.22 24.69
C SER A 120 6.31 -4.00 26.16
N GLN A 121 5.76 -2.98 26.83
CA GLN A 121 5.96 -2.70 28.26
C GLN A 121 4.96 -3.45 29.16
N GLY A 122 3.96 -4.11 28.59
CA GLY A 122 2.88 -4.83 29.28
C GLY A 122 3.07 -6.34 29.36
N LEU A 123 4.20 -6.88 28.90
CA LEU A 123 4.56 -8.28 29.17
C LEU A 123 5.02 -8.44 30.63
N PRO A 124 4.47 -9.41 31.38
CA PRO A 124 5.04 -9.88 32.65
C PRO A 124 6.26 -10.79 32.46
#